data_AF-A0A2D9GPC1-F1
#
_entry.id   AF-A0A2D9GPC1-F1
#
_cell.length_a   1.000
_cell.length_b   1.000
_cell.length_c   1.000
_cell.angle_alpha   90.00
_cell.angle_beta   90.00
_cell.angle_gamma   90.00
#
_symmetry.space_group_name_H-M   'P 1'
#
loop_
_entity.id
_entity.type
_entity.pdbx_description
1 polymer ?
#
loop_
_entity_poly.entity_id
_entity_poly.type
_entity_poly.pdbx_seq_one_letter_code
_entity_poly.pdbx_strand_id
1 'polypeptide(L)'
;MLNTGDKLIISQDEIQDRQTVLHIELEEDDVDPFINRAYQRVVQKANIPGFRKGKAPRSVIEQFYGKDYLLNEIIETMLPEMTFQAIQEQ
;
A
#
# COMPACT_ATOMS: atom_id res chain seq x y z
N MET A 1 -27.59 -29.91 -0.32
CA MET A 1 -28.26 -29.19 0.79
C MET A 1 -27.12 -28.52 1.57
N LEU A 2 -26.87 -27.20 1.58
CA LEU A 2 -27.65 -25.95 1.43
C LEU A 2 -26.87 -25.03 0.42
N ASN A 3 -27.42 -24.54 -0.69
CA ASN A 3 -28.19 -23.30 -0.89
C ASN A 3 -27.53 -21.99 -0.40
N THR A 4 -27.09 -21.14 -1.36
CA THR A 4 -27.60 -19.77 -1.59
C THR A 4 -26.48 -18.79 -1.95
N GLY A 5 -26.36 -18.52 -3.25
CA GLY A 5 -26.00 -17.23 -3.85
C GLY A 5 -24.66 -16.62 -3.45
N ASP A 6 -23.62 -16.88 -4.24
CA ASP A 6 -22.57 -15.89 -4.43
C ASP A 6 -23.26 -14.56 -4.73
N LYS A 7 -23.18 -13.64 -3.77
CA LYS A 7 -23.78 -12.31 -3.87
C LYS A 7 -23.05 -11.61 -5.01
N LEU A 8 -23.63 -11.67 -6.20
CA LEU A 8 -23.19 -10.89 -7.35
C LEU A 8 -23.39 -9.41 -6.98
N ILE A 9 -22.33 -8.75 -6.54
CA ILE A 9 -22.34 -7.30 -6.32
C ILE A 9 -22.18 -6.68 -7.70
N ILE A 10 -23.31 -6.38 -8.35
CA ILE A 10 -23.33 -5.53 -9.54
C ILE A 10 -23.37 -4.08 -9.05
N SER A 11 -22.24 -3.38 -9.13
CA SER A 11 -22.18 -1.91 -8.99
C SER A 11 -22.04 -1.31 -10.38
N GLN A 12 -22.98 -0.44 -10.76
CA GLN A 12 -22.90 0.38 -11.96
C GLN A 12 -22.64 1.81 -11.52
N ASP A 13 -21.41 2.30 -11.73
CA ASP A 13 -21.06 3.68 -11.45
C ASP A 13 -21.52 4.57 -12.62
N GLU A 14 -22.28 5.62 -12.33
CA GLU A 14 -22.67 6.63 -13.30
C GLU A 14 -21.52 7.63 -13.46
N ILE A 15 -20.73 7.45 -14.51
CA ILE A 15 -19.51 8.23 -14.77
C ILE A 15 -19.92 9.54 -15.46
N GLN A 16 -19.59 10.72 -14.89
CA GLN A 16 -19.83 12.01 -15.56
C GLN A 16 -18.94 12.16 -16.80
N ASP A 17 -19.35 13.01 -17.75
CA ASP A 17 -18.52 13.39 -18.89
C ASP A 17 -17.13 13.84 -18.38
N ARG A 18 -16.07 13.13 -18.83
CA ARG A 18 -14.64 13.33 -18.52
C ARG A 18 -14.11 12.69 -17.22
N GLN A 19 -14.80 11.71 -16.66
CA GLN A 19 -14.25 10.86 -15.59
C GLN A 19 -13.81 9.49 -16.13
N THR A 20 -12.85 8.85 -15.46
CA THR A 20 -12.40 7.49 -15.74
C THR A 20 -12.24 6.73 -14.42
N VAL A 21 -12.60 5.44 -14.42
CA VAL A 21 -12.42 4.55 -13.27
C VAL A 21 -11.31 3.56 -13.62
N LEU A 22 -10.28 3.51 -12.79
CA LEU A 22 -9.16 2.58 -12.94
C LEU A 22 -9.30 1.48 -11.89
N HIS A 23 -9.34 0.23 -12.35
CA HIS A 23 -9.21 -0.94 -11.49
C HIS A 23 -7.76 -1.41 -11.57
N ILE A 24 -7.05 -1.32 -10.44
CA ILE A 24 -5.63 -1.70 -10.33
C ILE A 24 -5.55 -2.88 -9.37
N GLU A 25 -5.11 -4.04 -9.88
CA GLU A 25 -4.81 -5.23 -9.11
C GLU A 25 -3.29 -5.37 -9.04
N LEU A 26 -2.76 -5.65 -7.84
CA LEU A 26 -1.34 -5.77 -7.58
C LEU A 26 -1.06 -7.11 -6.91
N GLU A 27 -0.01 -7.80 -7.36
CA GLU A 27 0.50 -9.01 -6.73
C GLU A 27 1.52 -8.66 -5.62
N GLU A 28 1.89 -9.64 -4.78
CA GLU A 28 2.90 -9.42 -3.73
C GLU A 28 4.23 -8.88 -4.28
N ASP A 29 4.67 -9.41 -5.43
CA ASP A 29 5.92 -9.00 -6.09
C ASP A 29 5.88 -7.52 -6.53
N ASP A 30 4.70 -6.97 -6.85
CA ASP A 30 4.54 -5.56 -7.21
C ASP A 30 4.63 -4.66 -5.97
N VAL A 31 4.25 -5.18 -4.80
CA VAL A 31 4.14 -4.44 -3.53
C VAL A 31 5.45 -4.44 -2.75
N ASP A 32 6.20 -5.54 -2.79
CA ASP A 32 7.44 -5.77 -2.05
C ASP A 32 8.50 -4.65 -2.19
N PRO A 33 8.75 -4.09 -3.39
CA PRO A 33 9.67 -2.97 -3.55
C PRO A 33 9.27 -1.74 -2.72
N PHE A 34 7.96 -1.48 -2.61
CA PHE A 34 7.42 -0.35 -1.84
C PHE A 34 7.52 -0.59 -0.34
N ILE A 35 7.25 -1.82 0.13
CA ILE A 35 7.47 -2.23 1.52
C ILE A 35 8.91 -1.96 1.94
N ASN A 36 9.86 -2.43 1.13
CA ASN A 36 11.28 -2.27 1.42
C ASN A 36 11.71 -0.80 1.42
N ARG A 37 11.23 0.00 0.45
CA ARG A 37 11.53 1.43 0.36
C ARG A 37 10.94 2.21 1.54
N ALA A 38 9.69 1.95 1.89
CA ALA A 38 9.04 2.56 3.05
C ALA A 38 9.79 2.24 4.34
N TYR A 39 10.15 0.98 4.55
CA TYR A 39 10.95 0.56 5.70
C TYR A 39 12.28 1.32 5.80
N GLN A 40 13.02 1.45 4.68
CA GLN A 40 14.27 2.20 4.65
C GLN A 40 14.07 3.68 5.00
N ARG A 41 12.98 4.32 4.56
CA ARG A 41 12.68 5.71 4.92
C ARG A 41 12.37 5.84 6.40
N VAL A 42 11.57 4.92 6.94
CA VAL A 42 11.17 4.93 8.36
C VAL A 42 12.38 4.73 9.26
N VAL A 43 13.22 3.71 9.01
CA VAL A 43 14.39 3.44 9.87
C VAL A 43 15.40 4.58 9.89
N GLN A 44 15.52 5.33 8.78
CA GLN A 44 16.39 6.50 8.71
C GLN A 44 15.84 7.72 9.45
N LYS A 45 14.53 7.80 9.68
CA LYS A 45 13.88 8.88 10.45
C LYS A 45 13.64 8.49 11.92
N ALA A 46 13.50 7.21 12.19
CA ALA A 46 13.14 6.66 13.49
C ALA A 46 14.19 6.95 14.56
N ASN A 47 13.70 7.34 15.74
CA ASN A 47 14.50 7.52 16.95
C ASN A 47 14.09 6.44 17.96
N ILE A 48 14.63 5.23 17.78
CA ILE A 48 14.36 4.10 18.68
C ILE A 48 15.40 4.08 19.81
N PRO A 49 14.99 4.14 21.09
CA PRO A 49 15.90 3.99 22.22
C PRO A 49 16.73 2.70 22.13
N GLY A 50 18.04 2.79 22.38
CA GLY A 50 18.96 1.66 22.32
C GLY A 50 19.51 1.33 20.93
N PHE A 51 19.01 1.94 19.86
CA PHE A 51 19.53 1.77 18.52
C PHE A 51 20.10 3.06 17.96
N ARG A 52 21.25 2.96 17.27
CA ARG A 52 21.75 4.06 16.46
C ARG A 52 20.76 4.30 15.32
N LYS A 53 20.49 5.57 15.00
CA LYS A 53 19.65 5.99 13.87
C LYS A 53 19.97 5.20 12.60
N GLY A 54 18.95 4.67 11.92
CA GLY A 54 19.13 3.84 10.74
C GLY A 54 19.51 2.38 10.99
N LYS A 55 19.61 1.92 12.25
CA LYS A 55 20.12 0.57 12.59
C LYS A 55 19.18 -0.26 13.48
N ALA A 56 17.95 0.19 13.71
CA ALA A 56 16.95 -0.64 14.38
C ALA A 56 16.53 -1.81 13.47
N PRO A 57 16.39 -3.05 14.01
CA PRO A 57 15.83 -4.19 13.28
C PRO A 57 14.36 -3.98 12.93
N ARG A 58 13.91 -4.66 11.87
CA ARG A 58 12.55 -4.47 11.33
C ARG A 58 11.44 -4.76 12.33
N SER A 59 11.57 -5.87 13.05
CA SER A 59 10.64 -6.27 14.11
C SER A 59 10.51 -5.22 15.22
N VAL A 60 11.60 -4.52 15.57
CA VAL A 60 11.59 -3.47 16.60
C VAL A 60 10.86 -2.23 16.09
N ILE A 61 11.04 -1.87 14.82
CA ILE A 61 10.34 -0.73 14.22
C ILE A 61 8.85 -1.02 14.12
N GLU A 62 8.48 -2.21 13.67
CA GLU A 62 7.09 -2.67 13.60
C GLU A 62 6.43 -2.66 14.98
N GLN A 63 7.14 -3.09 16.02
CA GLN A 63 6.65 -3.04 17.39
C GLN A 63 6.48 -1.61 17.92
N PHE A 64 7.42 -0.71 17.59
CA PHE A 64 7.44 0.65 18.14
C PHE A 64 6.47 1.60 17.45
N TYR A 65 6.37 1.53 16.12
CA TYR A 65 5.51 2.42 15.31
C TYR A 65 4.17 1.78 14.93
N GLY A 66 4.06 0.46 15.06
CA GLY A 66 2.87 -0.29 14.64
C GLY A 66 2.83 -0.54 13.13
N LYS A 67 1.99 -1.50 12.75
CA LYS A 67 1.81 -1.91 11.35
C LYS A 67 1.13 -0.82 10.52
N ASP A 68 0.16 -0.10 11.09
CA ASP A 68 -0.62 0.92 10.37
C ASP A 68 0.25 2.08 9.92
N TYR A 69 1.21 2.52 10.74
CA TYR A 69 2.15 3.58 10.37
C TYR A 69 3.00 3.17 9.15
N LEU A 70 3.50 1.93 9.17
CA LEU A 70 4.30 1.40 8.06
C LEU A 70 3.44 1.22 6.79
N LEU A 71 2.21 0.75 6.94
CA LEU A 71 1.27 0.62 5.84
C LEU A 71 0.97 1.96 5.19
N ASN A 72 0.75 3.01 5.98
CA ASN A 72 0.54 4.36 5.45
C ASN A 72 1.75 4.87 4.66
N GLU A 73 2.98 4.66 5.16
CA GLU A 73 4.21 5.04 4.42
C GLU A 73 4.34 4.28 3.09
N ILE A 74 3.88 3.02 3.03
CA ILE A 74 3.83 2.24 1.79
C ILE A 74 2.82 2.87 0.84
N ILE A 75 1.57 3.05 1.29
CA ILE A 75 0.46 3.59 0.49
C ILE A 75 0.81 4.97 -0.07
N GLU A 76 1.39 5.86 0.74
CA GLU A 76 1.81 7.20 0.31
C GLU A 76 2.80 7.20 -0.86
N THR A 77 3.63 6.16 -0.94
CA THR A 77 4.62 6.03 -2.03
C THR A 77 4.10 5.24 -3.23
N MET A 78 3.33 4.19 -2.97
CA MET A 78 2.83 3.28 -4.00
C MET A 78 1.70 3.90 -4.82
N LEU A 79 0.72 4.52 -4.17
CA LEU A 79 -0.48 5.02 -4.86
C LEU A 79 -0.14 6.00 -6.00
N PRO A 80 0.70 7.04 -5.80
CA PRO A 80 1.02 7.96 -6.87
C PRO A 80 1.76 7.29 -8.04
N GLU A 81 2.67 6.36 -7.76
CA GLU A 81 3.48 5.66 -8.76
C GLU A 81 2.60 4.74 -9.62
N MET A 82 1.78 3.91 -8.98
CA MET A 82 0.88 2.97 -9.65
C MET A 82 -0.24 3.67 -10.40
N THR A 83 -0.81 4.74 -9.82
CA THR A 83 -1.84 5.54 -10.50
C THR A 83 -1.26 6.21 -11.74
N PHE A 84 -0.03 6.74 -11.66
CA PHE A 84 0.62 7.37 -12.81
C PHE A 84 0.90 6.36 -13.94
N GLN A 85 1.41 5.17 -13.60
CA GLN A 85 1.63 4.09 -14.57
C GLN A 85 0.33 3.68 -15.24
N ALA A 86 -0.74 3.43 -14.46
CA ALA A 86 -2.04 3.04 -15.00
C ALA A 86 -2.64 4.10 -15.94
N ILE A 87 -2.36 5.40 -15.74
CA ILE A 87 -2.78 6.47 -16.65
C ILE A 87 -1.93 6.49 -17.94
N GLN A 88 -0.62 6.19 -17.86
CA GLN A 88 0.28 6.21 -19.02
C GLN A 88 0.08 5.01 -19.95
N GLU A 89 -0.36 3.87 -19.41
CA GLU A 89 -0.59 2.64 -20.17
C GLU A 89 -1.98 2.58 -20.85
N GLN A 90 -2.78 3.65 -20.75
CA GLN A 90 -4.01 3.84 -21.53
C GLN A 90 -3.71 4.08 -23.02
#